data_AF-A0A484ZID7-F1
#
_entry.id   AF-A0A484ZID7-F1
#
_cell.length_a   1.000
_cell.length_b   1.000
_cell.length_c   1.000
_cell.angle_alpha   90.00
_cell.angle_beta   90.00
_cell.angle_gamma   90.00
#
_symmetry.space_group_name_H-M   'P 1'
#
loop_
_entity.id
_entity.type
_entity.pdbx_description
1 polymer ?
#
loop_
_entity_poly.entity_id
_entity_poly.type
_entity_poly.pdbx_seq_one_letter_code
_entity_poly.pdbx_strand_id
1 'polypeptide(L)'
;MIKKLLLGACAVGVVGYLGIATYIYNYDSNRSSKLIETVATPKGDAQIREIFYQRGCEYCHTGNAPMPFYASFPIAKQLMEYDVRKGYIHFNLEATMDSLVNGTAAPESDLAKIERAVYDQTMPPTRYTAVHWSGSLSAEDREKILNWAEQQRAQYYVTKGVSEAFKNEVVQPLPEPMPTDPKKVAMGSILYHDTRLSGDDSLSCETCHKLDAGGVDNLVTSKGINGQMGPINAPTVFNSVYNVEQFWDGRAKNLQEQAGGPPLNPIEMGSESWDQIIGSWRKILI
;
A
#
# COMPACT_ATOMS: atom_id res chain seq x y z
N MET A 1 25.51 -23.79 -48.90
CA MET A 1 25.90 -22.40 -48.55
C MET A 1 25.04 -21.80 -47.45
N ILE A 2 23.71 -21.89 -47.53
CA ILE A 2 22.76 -21.28 -46.55
C ILE A 2 23.03 -21.70 -45.09
N LYS A 3 23.30 -22.98 -44.80
CA LYS A 3 23.62 -23.44 -43.44
C LYS A 3 24.88 -22.78 -42.84
N LYS A 4 25.94 -22.58 -43.63
CA LYS A 4 27.20 -21.94 -43.16
C LYS A 4 27.02 -20.43 -42.93
N LEU A 5 26.22 -19.77 -43.77
CA LEU A 5 25.84 -18.36 -43.60
C LEU A 5 24.95 -18.15 -42.36
N LEU A 6 23.97 -19.04 -42.12
CA LEU A 6 23.15 -19.02 -40.91
C LEU A 6 23.98 -19.27 -39.65
N LEU A 7 24.88 -20.26 -39.67
CA LEU A 7 25.81 -20.53 -38.56
C LEU A 7 26.72 -19.32 -38.28
N GLY A 8 27.23 -18.65 -39.32
CA GLY A 8 28.04 -17.44 -39.17
C GLY A 8 27.26 -16.26 -38.58
N ALA A 9 26.04 -16.01 -39.06
CA ALA A 9 25.17 -14.96 -38.54
C ALA A 9 24.76 -15.22 -37.08
N CYS A 10 24.43 -16.46 -36.73
CA CYS A 10 24.16 -16.85 -35.34
C CYS A 10 25.37 -16.64 -34.44
N ALA A 11 26.57 -17.01 -34.88
CA ALA A 11 27.80 -16.81 -34.10
C ALA A 11 28.08 -15.32 -33.84
N VAL A 12 27.92 -14.46 -34.85
CA VAL A 12 28.07 -13.00 -34.69
C VAL A 12 27.02 -12.44 -33.72
N GLY A 13 25.77 -12.90 -33.81
CA GLY A 13 24.71 -12.48 -32.89
C GLY A 13 24.99 -12.86 -31.43
N VAL A 14 25.46 -14.09 -31.19
CA VAL A 14 25.82 -14.57 -29.84
C VAL A 14 26.99 -13.77 -29.28
N VAL A 15 28.07 -13.57 -30.06
CA VAL A 15 29.24 -12.80 -29.60
C VAL A 15 28.85 -11.35 -29.31
N GLY A 16 28.03 -10.72 -30.15
CA GLY A 16 27.52 -9.37 -29.93
C GLY A 16 26.69 -9.26 -28.64
N TYR A 17 25.76 -10.19 -28.44
CA TYR A 17 24.95 -10.24 -27.21
C TYR A 17 25.80 -10.45 -25.95
N LEU A 18 26.74 -11.41 -25.96
CA LEU A 18 27.63 -11.65 -24.82
C LEU A 18 28.52 -10.44 -24.52
N GLY A 19 29.00 -9.73 -25.54
CA GLY A 19 29.76 -8.50 -25.39
C GLY A 19 28.94 -7.40 -24.70
N ILE A 20 27.69 -7.22 -25.12
CA ILE A 20 26.76 -6.25 -24.50
C ILE A 20 26.46 -6.66 -23.06
N ALA A 21 26.08 -7.92 -22.81
CA ALA A 21 25.75 -8.40 -21.47
C ALA A 21 26.95 -8.30 -20.50
N THR A 22 28.17 -8.59 -20.96
CA THR A 22 29.39 -8.43 -20.16
C THR A 22 29.67 -6.96 -19.84
N TYR A 23 29.48 -6.06 -20.80
CA TYR A 23 29.59 -4.63 -20.56
C TYR A 23 28.57 -4.16 -19.51
N ILE A 24 27.31 -4.56 -19.67
CA ILE A 24 26.21 -4.21 -18.75
C ILE A 24 26.53 -4.71 -17.35
N TYR A 25 26.96 -5.97 -17.22
CA TYR A 25 27.37 -6.54 -15.95
C TYR A 25 28.44 -5.69 -15.24
N ASN A 26 29.46 -5.24 -15.97
CA ASN A 26 30.51 -4.36 -15.41
C ASN A 26 29.97 -2.97 -15.05
N TYR A 27 29.11 -2.40 -15.88
CA TYR A 27 28.46 -1.11 -15.61
C TYR A 27 27.61 -1.19 -14.34
N ASP A 28 26.73 -2.18 -14.24
CA ASP A 28 25.83 -2.41 -13.12
C ASP A 28 26.61 -2.66 -11.82
N SER A 29 27.67 -3.47 -11.89
CA SER A 29 28.56 -3.71 -10.74
C SER A 29 29.17 -2.40 -10.25
N ASN A 30 29.81 -1.63 -11.13
CA ASN A 30 30.43 -0.35 -10.77
C ASN A 30 29.43 0.67 -10.22
N ARG A 31 28.23 0.70 -10.79
CA ARG A 31 27.14 1.57 -10.36
C ARG A 31 26.67 1.20 -8.96
N SER A 32 26.40 -0.09 -8.71
CA SER A 32 25.99 -0.57 -7.39
C SER A 32 27.03 -0.27 -6.32
N SER A 33 28.33 -0.48 -6.59
CA SER A 33 29.42 -0.15 -5.67
C SER A 33 29.41 1.32 -5.27
N LYS A 34 29.27 2.23 -6.24
CA LYS A 34 29.19 3.68 -5.96
C LYS A 34 27.98 4.06 -5.10
N LEU A 35 26.81 3.45 -5.35
CA LEU A 35 25.61 3.69 -4.56
C LEU A 35 25.76 3.19 -3.12
N ILE A 36 26.37 2.01 -2.94
CA ILE A 36 26.66 1.44 -1.62
C ILE A 36 27.64 2.33 -0.84
N GLU A 37 28.69 2.84 -1.51
CA GLU A 37 29.69 3.74 -0.92
C GLU A 37 29.13 5.11 -0.52
N THR A 38 28.07 5.59 -1.21
CA THR A 38 27.46 6.90 -0.93
C THR A 38 26.99 7.02 0.52
N VAL A 39 26.57 5.90 1.12
CA VAL A 39 26.26 5.81 2.55
C VAL A 39 26.99 4.59 3.09
N ALA A 40 28.27 4.76 3.41
CA ALA A 40 29.16 3.69 3.87
C ALA A 40 28.70 2.99 5.15
N THR A 41 27.94 3.66 6.02
CA THR A 41 27.43 3.08 7.27
C THR A 41 25.97 3.47 7.46
N PRO A 42 25.01 2.71 6.88
CA PRO A 42 23.59 2.92 7.17
C PRO A 42 23.31 2.55 8.63
N LYS A 43 22.28 3.18 9.20
CA LYS A 43 21.74 2.81 10.51
C LYS A 43 20.78 1.61 10.42
N GLY A 44 20.18 1.39 9.26
CA GLY A 44 19.32 0.24 8.98
C GLY A 44 20.07 -0.95 8.39
N ASP A 45 19.35 -1.82 7.69
CA ASP A 45 19.89 -3.08 7.19
C ASP A 45 20.76 -2.86 5.94
N ALA A 46 22.09 -2.87 6.14
CA ALA A 46 23.07 -2.73 5.08
C ALA A 46 22.99 -3.86 4.04
N GLN A 47 22.73 -5.10 4.48
CA GLN A 47 22.75 -6.27 3.62
C GLN A 47 21.61 -6.22 2.60
N ILE A 48 20.40 -5.90 3.04
CA ILE A 48 19.24 -5.80 2.15
C ILE A 48 19.38 -4.63 1.17
N ARG A 49 19.88 -3.50 1.66
CA ARG A 49 20.16 -2.34 0.82
C ARG A 49 21.16 -2.66 -0.28
N GLU A 50 22.23 -3.38 0.06
CA GLU A 50 23.23 -3.84 -0.90
C GLU A 50 22.62 -4.77 -1.96
N ILE A 51 21.77 -5.73 -1.55
CA ILE A 51 21.06 -6.60 -2.48
C ILE A 51 20.22 -5.75 -3.45
N PHE A 52 19.43 -4.80 -2.97
CA PHE A 52 18.59 -3.97 -3.85
C PHE A 52 19.41 -3.21 -4.89
N TYR A 53 20.54 -2.62 -4.50
CA TYR A 53 21.43 -1.92 -5.44
C TYR A 53 22.15 -2.86 -6.42
N GLN A 54 22.66 -3.99 -5.94
CA GLN A 54 23.36 -4.98 -6.77
C GLN A 54 22.43 -5.62 -7.80
N ARG A 55 21.17 -5.84 -7.42
CA ARG A 55 20.13 -6.41 -8.30
C ARG A 55 19.43 -5.36 -9.16
N GLY A 56 19.71 -4.07 -8.93
CA GLY A 56 19.24 -2.97 -9.74
C GLY A 56 17.75 -2.66 -9.59
N CYS A 57 17.16 -2.93 -8.42
CA CYS A 57 15.75 -2.68 -8.15
C CYS A 57 15.37 -1.21 -8.40
N GLU A 58 16.29 -0.30 -8.08
CA GLU A 58 16.10 1.14 -8.23
C GLU A 58 15.91 1.59 -9.68
N TYR A 59 16.38 0.82 -10.67
CA TYR A 59 16.21 1.16 -12.09
C TYR A 59 14.76 1.42 -12.44
N CYS A 60 13.84 0.60 -11.93
CA CYS A 60 12.42 0.70 -12.21
C CYS A 60 11.59 1.16 -11.01
N HIS A 61 12.15 1.14 -9.79
CA HIS A 61 11.42 1.43 -8.56
C HIS A 61 11.88 2.71 -7.85
N THR A 62 12.67 3.58 -8.49
CA THR A 62 13.00 4.93 -7.98
C THR A 62 12.89 5.97 -9.08
N GLY A 63 12.71 7.24 -8.73
CA GLY A 63 12.47 8.30 -9.71
C GLY A 63 13.69 8.73 -10.54
N ASN A 64 14.92 8.47 -10.07
CA ASN A 64 16.14 9.10 -10.63
C ASN A 64 17.32 8.13 -10.80
N ALA A 65 17.08 6.84 -11.03
CA ALA A 65 18.16 5.88 -11.21
C ALA A 65 19.05 6.25 -12.43
N PRO A 66 20.39 6.23 -12.27
CA PRO A 66 21.30 6.55 -13.37
C PRO A 66 21.24 5.47 -14.44
N MET A 67 20.73 5.85 -15.61
CA MET A 67 20.54 4.92 -16.72
C MET A 67 21.85 4.65 -17.49
N PRO A 68 22.03 3.42 -17.99
CA PRO A 68 23.16 3.10 -18.84
C PRO A 68 23.09 3.83 -20.19
N PHE A 69 24.23 4.01 -20.86
CA PHE A 69 24.32 4.85 -22.07
C PHE A 69 23.35 4.45 -23.19
N TYR A 70 23.08 3.15 -23.34
CA TYR A 70 22.21 2.61 -24.39
C TYR A 70 20.72 2.91 -24.13
N ALA A 71 20.34 3.35 -22.92
CA ALA A 71 19.00 3.82 -22.61
C ALA A 71 18.60 5.06 -23.42
N SER A 72 19.57 5.71 -24.10
CA SER A 72 19.32 6.81 -25.03
C SER A 72 18.97 6.37 -26.46
N PHE A 73 19.16 5.09 -26.82
CA PHE A 73 18.94 4.60 -28.19
C PHE A 73 17.45 4.41 -28.48
N PRO A 74 16.93 4.74 -29.69
CA PRO A 74 15.49 4.87 -29.94
C PRO A 74 14.61 3.69 -29.48
N ILE A 75 15.03 2.45 -29.71
CA ILE A 75 14.27 1.25 -29.32
C ILE A 75 14.44 0.94 -27.83
N ALA A 76 15.69 0.97 -27.33
CA ALA A 76 16.01 0.70 -25.93
C ALA A 76 15.37 1.74 -25.01
N LYS A 77 15.44 3.02 -25.38
CA LYS A 77 14.81 4.14 -24.69
C LYS A 77 13.32 3.90 -24.48
N GLN A 78 12.58 3.61 -25.55
CA GLN A 78 11.12 3.42 -25.45
C GLN A 78 10.75 2.24 -24.55
N LEU A 79 11.47 1.12 -24.67
CA LEU A 79 11.24 -0.06 -23.84
C LEU A 79 11.57 0.20 -22.37
N MET A 80 12.72 0.81 -22.10
CA MET A 80 13.15 1.13 -20.74
C MET A 80 12.24 2.18 -20.10
N GLU A 81 11.89 3.26 -20.79
CA GLU A 81 10.94 4.27 -20.27
C GLU A 81 9.57 3.67 -19.97
N TYR A 82 9.09 2.73 -20.80
CA TYR A 82 7.86 2.00 -20.52
C TYR A 82 8.00 1.15 -19.25
N ASP A 83 9.09 0.41 -19.11
CA ASP A 83 9.34 -0.49 -17.99
C ASP A 83 9.53 0.26 -16.67
N VAL A 84 10.30 1.34 -16.69
CA VAL A 84 10.53 2.22 -15.54
C VAL A 84 9.22 2.87 -15.11
N ARG A 85 8.45 3.42 -16.07
CA ARG A 85 7.14 4.01 -15.76
C ARG A 85 6.21 2.98 -15.13
N LYS A 86 6.11 1.77 -15.72
CA LYS A 86 5.26 0.70 -15.20
C LYS A 86 5.73 0.22 -13.83
N GLY A 87 7.02 0.01 -13.62
CA GLY A 87 7.59 -0.36 -12.33
C GLY A 87 7.25 0.67 -11.26
N TYR A 88 7.52 1.94 -11.54
CA TYR A 88 7.39 3.03 -10.57
C TYR A 88 5.93 3.28 -10.15
N ILE A 89 4.97 3.26 -11.09
CA ILE A 89 3.54 3.45 -10.73
C ILE A 89 2.97 2.30 -9.89
N HIS A 90 3.55 1.10 -9.97
CA HIS A 90 3.11 -0.05 -9.20
C HIS A 90 3.82 -0.15 -7.86
N PHE A 91 5.09 0.27 -7.81
CA PHE A 91 5.89 0.22 -6.61
C PHE A 91 7.03 1.24 -6.64
N ASN A 92 6.99 2.17 -5.68
CA ASN A 92 8.06 3.11 -5.39
C ASN A 92 8.83 2.61 -4.15
N LEU A 93 10.13 2.34 -4.33
CA LEU A 93 11.01 1.80 -3.30
C LEU A 93 11.68 2.90 -2.45
N GLU A 94 11.52 4.19 -2.77
CA GLU A 94 12.22 5.29 -2.11
C GLU A 94 12.04 5.28 -0.58
N ALA A 95 10.81 5.15 -0.08
CA ALA A 95 10.54 5.10 1.36
C ALA A 95 11.18 3.89 2.04
N THR A 96 11.23 2.75 1.34
CA THR A 96 11.93 1.55 1.82
C THR A 96 13.45 1.73 1.80
N MET A 97 14.02 2.35 0.77
CA MET A 97 15.46 2.65 0.74
C MET A 97 15.86 3.62 1.87
N ASP A 98 15.03 4.63 2.12
CA ASP A 98 15.23 5.57 3.22
C ASP A 98 15.18 4.88 4.58
N SER A 99 14.30 3.89 4.75
CA SER A 99 14.22 3.10 5.99
C SER A 99 15.48 2.26 6.20
N LEU A 100 15.99 1.63 5.15
CA LEU A 100 17.24 0.86 5.15
C LEU A 100 18.47 1.75 5.45
N VAL A 101 18.43 3.03 5.07
CA VAL A 101 19.48 4.00 5.42
C VAL A 101 19.35 4.47 6.87
N ASN A 102 18.15 4.84 7.30
CA ASN A 102 17.93 5.54 8.56
C ASN A 102 17.66 4.63 9.76
N GLY A 103 17.40 3.33 9.53
CA GLY A 103 17.05 2.38 10.59
C GLY A 103 15.64 2.60 11.13
N THR A 104 14.72 3.04 10.27
CA THR A 104 13.30 3.22 10.59
C THR A 104 12.48 2.07 10.03
N ALA A 105 11.20 1.99 10.39
CA ALA A 105 10.28 1.01 9.81
C ALA A 105 10.13 1.25 8.30
N ALA A 106 10.34 0.21 7.49
CA ALA A 106 9.91 0.22 6.09
C ALA A 106 8.38 0.17 6.02
N PRO A 107 7.70 0.91 5.11
CA PRO A 107 6.25 0.88 5.02
C PRO A 107 5.70 -0.55 4.91
N GLU A 108 4.71 -0.89 5.73
CA GLU A 108 4.17 -2.26 5.80
C GLU A 108 3.64 -2.75 4.45
N SER A 109 3.00 -1.86 3.69
CA SER A 109 2.51 -2.16 2.34
C SER A 109 3.64 -2.42 1.33
N ASP A 110 4.81 -1.80 1.52
CA ASP A 110 6.00 -2.06 0.71
C ASP A 110 6.59 -3.42 1.05
N LEU A 111 6.69 -3.75 2.35
CA LEU A 111 7.14 -5.06 2.82
C LEU A 111 6.30 -6.19 2.21
N ALA A 112 4.96 -6.07 2.27
CA ALA A 112 4.05 -7.07 1.71
C ALA A 112 4.22 -7.24 0.19
N LYS A 113 4.43 -6.14 -0.55
CA LYS A 113 4.67 -6.18 -2.01
C LYS A 113 6.00 -6.84 -2.34
N ILE A 114 7.07 -6.47 -1.64
CA ILE A 114 8.42 -7.05 -1.83
C ILE A 114 8.36 -8.54 -1.52
N GLU A 115 7.84 -8.91 -0.36
CA GLU A 115 7.72 -10.31 0.10
C GLU A 115 6.98 -11.13 -0.94
N ARG A 116 5.81 -10.66 -1.40
CA ARG A 116 5.00 -11.39 -2.39
C ARG A 116 5.74 -11.55 -3.72
N ALA A 117 6.36 -10.49 -4.22
CA ALA A 117 7.09 -10.53 -5.49
C ALA A 117 8.31 -11.47 -5.44
N VAL A 118 9.03 -11.47 -4.32
CA VAL A 118 10.21 -12.33 -4.07
C VAL A 118 9.79 -13.78 -3.88
N TYR A 119 8.72 -14.04 -3.12
CA TYR A 119 8.19 -15.38 -2.88
C TYR A 119 7.69 -16.01 -4.18
N ASP A 120 6.87 -15.29 -4.96
CA ASP A 120 6.35 -15.76 -6.24
C ASP A 120 7.41 -15.74 -7.36
N GLN A 121 8.60 -15.19 -7.10
CA GLN A 121 9.70 -15.06 -8.06
C GLN A 121 9.28 -14.31 -9.35
N THR A 122 8.39 -13.33 -9.21
CA THR A 122 7.91 -12.51 -10.34
C THR A 122 8.83 -11.35 -10.66
N MET A 123 9.75 -11.03 -9.74
CA MET A 123 10.74 -9.97 -9.88
C MET A 123 12.17 -10.48 -9.62
N PRO A 124 13.17 -9.94 -10.33
CA PRO A 124 13.03 -9.05 -11.49
C PRO A 124 12.49 -9.77 -12.74
N PRO A 125 11.82 -9.06 -13.67
CA PRO A 125 11.19 -9.70 -14.81
C PRO A 125 12.25 -10.26 -15.79
N THR A 126 11.94 -11.38 -16.46
CA THR A 126 12.91 -12.08 -17.36
C THR A 126 13.51 -11.17 -18.44
N ARG A 127 12.73 -10.21 -18.96
CA ARG A 127 13.23 -9.23 -19.95
C ARG A 127 14.37 -8.36 -19.42
N TYR A 128 14.37 -8.07 -18.12
CA TYR A 128 15.42 -7.31 -17.46
C TYR A 128 16.65 -8.20 -17.26
N THR A 129 16.47 -9.37 -16.65
CA THR A 129 17.57 -10.31 -16.37
C THR A 129 18.18 -10.92 -17.62
N ALA A 130 17.51 -10.85 -18.78
CA ALA A 130 18.07 -11.26 -20.07
C ALA A 130 19.27 -10.40 -20.50
N VAL A 131 19.41 -9.16 -20.03
CA VAL A 131 20.57 -8.31 -20.36
C VAL A 131 21.31 -7.81 -19.11
N HIS A 132 20.62 -7.74 -17.96
CA HIS A 132 21.16 -7.41 -16.65
C HIS A 132 21.38 -8.68 -15.82
N TRP A 133 22.43 -9.43 -16.13
CA TRP A 133 22.67 -10.74 -15.49
C TRP A 133 22.91 -10.65 -13.98
N SER A 134 23.50 -9.55 -13.50
CA SER A 134 23.65 -9.25 -12.07
C SER A 134 22.31 -9.03 -11.36
N GLY A 135 21.25 -8.73 -12.13
CA GLY A 135 19.91 -8.43 -11.64
C GLY A 135 19.14 -9.63 -11.08
N SER A 136 19.55 -10.87 -11.40
CA SER A 136 18.82 -12.05 -10.95
C SER A 136 18.96 -12.25 -9.43
N LEU A 137 17.84 -12.50 -8.74
CA LEU A 137 17.86 -12.86 -7.32
C LEU A 137 18.27 -14.33 -7.15
N SER A 138 19.33 -14.58 -6.38
CA SER A 138 19.72 -15.93 -5.96
C SER A 138 18.78 -16.49 -4.88
N ALA A 139 18.88 -17.78 -4.58
CA ALA A 139 18.12 -18.37 -3.47
C ALA A 139 18.47 -17.70 -2.12
N GLU A 140 19.74 -17.39 -1.91
CA GLU A 140 20.23 -16.69 -0.72
C GLU A 140 19.70 -15.26 -0.64
N ASP A 141 19.67 -14.51 -1.75
CA ASP A 141 19.10 -13.15 -1.75
C ASP A 141 17.61 -13.19 -1.36
N ARG A 142 16.86 -14.13 -1.94
CA ARG A 142 15.43 -14.28 -1.64
C ARG A 142 15.21 -14.59 -0.17
N GLU A 143 15.96 -15.54 0.38
CA GLU A 143 15.88 -15.88 1.80
C GLU A 143 16.17 -14.68 2.70
N LYS A 144 17.24 -13.92 2.40
CA LYS A 144 17.58 -12.70 3.16
C LYS A 144 16.48 -11.66 3.12
N ILE A 145 15.92 -11.38 1.93
CA ILE A 145 14.84 -10.40 1.78
C ILE A 145 13.58 -10.84 2.53
N LEU A 146 13.20 -12.12 2.43
CA LEU A 146 12.03 -12.64 3.14
C LEU A 146 12.20 -12.60 4.65
N ASN A 147 13.37 -13.01 5.16
CA ASN A 147 13.69 -12.95 6.59
C ASN A 147 13.72 -11.51 7.10
N TRP A 148 14.26 -10.58 6.32
CA TRP A 148 14.21 -9.15 6.66
C TRP A 148 12.78 -8.62 6.74
N ALA A 149 11.93 -8.94 5.77
CA ALA A 149 10.53 -8.51 5.77
C ALA A 149 9.77 -9.07 6.99
N GLU A 150 10.04 -10.32 7.38
CA GLU A 150 9.55 -10.91 8.63
C GLU A 150 10.03 -10.15 9.87
N GLN A 151 11.33 -9.87 9.97
CA GLN A 151 11.90 -9.14 11.11
C GLN A 151 11.33 -7.72 11.24
N GLN A 152 11.17 -7.01 10.12
CA GLN A 152 10.56 -5.68 10.11
C GLN A 152 9.11 -5.73 10.61
N ARG A 153 8.30 -6.68 10.13
CA ARG A 153 6.93 -6.86 10.62
C ARG A 153 6.89 -7.19 12.10
N ALA A 154 7.71 -8.15 12.54
CA ALA A 154 7.81 -8.56 13.94
C ALA A 154 8.22 -7.39 14.86
N GLN A 155 9.06 -6.48 14.39
CA GLN A 155 9.56 -5.35 15.17
C GLN A 155 8.60 -4.17 15.22
N TYR A 156 7.96 -3.82 14.10
CA TYR A 156 7.26 -2.54 13.97
C TYR A 156 5.74 -2.64 13.83
N TYR A 157 5.22 -3.79 13.37
CA TYR A 157 3.82 -3.90 12.91
C TYR A 157 3.01 -4.97 13.64
N VAL A 158 3.58 -5.63 14.65
CA VAL A 158 2.86 -6.62 15.45
C VAL A 158 1.70 -5.98 16.19
N THR A 159 0.49 -6.47 15.89
CA THR A 159 -0.73 -6.07 16.57
C THR A 159 -0.66 -6.48 18.03
N LYS A 160 -0.91 -5.52 18.93
CA LYS A 160 -0.86 -5.78 20.37
C LYS A 160 -1.84 -6.88 20.77
N GLY A 161 -1.33 -7.90 21.45
CA GLY A 161 -2.13 -9.04 21.93
C GLY A 161 -2.23 -10.21 20.94
N VAL A 162 -1.67 -10.08 19.74
CA VAL A 162 -1.65 -11.18 18.77
C VAL A 162 -0.78 -12.34 19.27
N SER A 163 -1.23 -13.58 19.06
CA SER A 163 -0.46 -14.77 19.41
C SER A 163 0.80 -14.93 18.55
N GLU A 164 1.84 -15.60 19.06
CA GLU A 164 3.09 -15.85 18.32
C GLU A 164 2.86 -16.44 16.91
N ALA A 165 1.86 -17.33 16.76
CA ALA A 165 1.56 -17.99 15.50
C ALA A 165 1.15 -17.02 14.37
N PHE A 166 0.63 -15.83 14.72
CA PHE A 166 0.09 -14.86 13.76
C PHE A 166 0.92 -13.57 13.65
N LYS A 167 2.00 -13.43 14.44
CA LYS A 167 2.81 -12.20 14.48
C LYS A 167 3.46 -11.81 13.16
N ASN A 168 3.66 -12.78 12.29
CA ASN A 168 4.27 -12.57 10.98
C ASN A 168 3.28 -12.77 9.82
N GLU A 169 1.97 -12.71 10.09
CA GLU A 169 0.99 -12.65 9.01
C GLU A 169 0.89 -11.22 8.46
N VAL A 170 0.66 -11.11 7.14
CA VAL A 170 0.41 -9.82 6.47
C VAL A 170 -0.92 -9.22 6.96
N VAL A 171 -1.90 -10.07 7.27
CA VAL A 171 -3.18 -9.68 7.86
C VAL A 171 -3.26 -10.32 9.22
N GLN A 172 -3.15 -9.52 10.28
CA GLN A 172 -3.20 -10.01 11.64
C GLN A 172 -4.63 -9.94 12.20
N PRO A 173 -4.97 -10.77 13.20
CA PRO A 173 -6.17 -10.59 13.99
C PRO A 173 -6.29 -9.16 14.53
N LEU A 174 -7.52 -8.69 14.67
CA LEU A 174 -7.78 -7.38 15.27
C LEU A 174 -7.17 -7.31 16.68
N PRO A 175 -6.69 -6.13 17.09
CA PRO A 175 -6.18 -5.95 18.45
C PRO A 175 -7.30 -6.17 19.47
N GLU A 176 -6.90 -6.39 20.71
CA GLU A 176 -7.82 -6.42 21.84
C GLU A 176 -8.75 -5.20 21.84
N PRO A 177 -10.05 -5.38 22.16
CA PRO A 177 -11.00 -4.29 22.19
C PRO A 177 -10.49 -3.14 23.06
N MET A 178 -10.65 -1.92 22.56
CA MET A 178 -10.27 -0.73 23.32
C MET A 178 -11.13 -0.61 24.59
N PRO A 179 -10.57 -0.12 25.71
CA PRO A 179 -11.36 0.16 26.90
C PRO A 179 -12.52 1.11 26.58
N THR A 180 -13.73 0.75 27.01
CA THR A 180 -14.93 1.56 26.82
C THR A 180 -15.64 1.83 28.15
N ASP A 181 -16.42 2.91 28.19
CA ASP A 181 -17.36 3.17 29.29
C ASP A 181 -18.71 2.53 28.93
N PRO A 182 -19.20 1.53 29.68
CA PRO A 182 -20.46 0.86 29.38
C PRO A 182 -21.66 1.81 29.25
N LYS A 183 -21.67 2.92 30.02
CA LYS A 183 -22.76 3.91 29.94
C LYS A 183 -22.71 4.69 28.63
N LYS A 184 -21.50 5.03 28.14
CA LYS A 184 -21.32 5.67 26.83
C LYS A 184 -21.62 4.73 25.69
N VAL A 185 -21.28 3.45 25.80
CA VAL A 185 -21.63 2.43 24.80
C VAL A 185 -23.14 2.29 24.68
N ALA A 186 -23.85 2.18 25.81
CA ALA A 186 -25.31 2.11 25.81
C ALA A 186 -25.94 3.37 25.19
N MET A 187 -25.46 4.57 25.56
CA MET A 187 -25.93 5.83 24.96
C MET A 187 -25.63 5.90 23.46
N GLY A 188 -24.42 5.53 23.03
CA GLY A 188 -24.03 5.50 21.63
C GLY A 188 -24.91 4.55 20.82
N SER A 189 -25.25 3.39 21.38
CA SER A 189 -26.19 2.45 20.75
C SER A 189 -27.59 3.07 20.59
N ILE A 190 -28.08 3.82 21.57
CA ILE A 190 -29.37 4.53 21.44
C ILE A 190 -29.28 5.54 20.29
N LEU A 191 -28.25 6.39 20.28
CA LEU A 191 -28.08 7.43 19.26
C LEU A 191 -27.90 6.85 17.86
N TYR A 192 -27.17 5.73 17.72
CA TYR A 192 -26.95 5.06 16.43
C TYR A 192 -28.25 4.66 15.72
N HIS A 193 -29.29 4.33 16.51
CA HIS A 193 -30.59 3.90 16.02
C HIS A 193 -31.66 5.02 16.09
N ASP A 194 -31.31 6.21 16.62
CA ASP A 194 -32.26 7.29 16.84
C ASP A 194 -32.50 8.09 15.56
N THR A 195 -33.71 8.02 15.02
CA THR A 195 -34.02 8.74 13.78
C THR A 195 -34.14 10.25 13.97
N ARG A 196 -34.27 10.73 15.22
CA ARG A 196 -34.35 12.17 15.55
C ARG A 196 -33.04 12.93 15.36
N LEU A 197 -31.98 12.22 14.96
CA LEU A 197 -30.76 12.83 14.44
C LEU A 197 -30.96 13.44 13.04
N SER A 198 -31.97 12.99 12.30
CA SER A 198 -32.33 13.51 10.98
C SER A 198 -33.38 14.61 11.07
N GLY A 199 -33.36 15.54 10.12
CA GLY A 199 -34.21 16.72 10.13
C GLY A 199 -35.71 16.43 10.01
N ASP A 200 -36.09 15.25 9.51
CA ASP A 200 -37.47 14.78 9.34
C ASP A 200 -37.81 13.53 10.17
N ASP A 201 -36.95 13.19 11.14
CA ASP A 201 -37.08 12.00 12.00
C ASP A 201 -37.16 10.66 11.24
N SER A 202 -36.70 10.59 9.98
CA SER A 202 -36.81 9.39 9.14
C SER A 202 -35.55 8.52 9.04
N LEU A 203 -34.37 9.07 9.35
CA LEU A 203 -33.07 8.40 9.16
C LEU A 203 -32.25 8.35 10.44
N SER A 204 -31.53 7.24 10.62
CA SER A 204 -30.51 7.04 11.66
C SER A 204 -29.21 6.51 11.02
N CYS A 205 -28.15 6.36 11.82
CA CYS A 205 -26.90 5.77 11.33
C CYS A 205 -27.12 4.35 10.76
N GLU A 206 -27.95 3.55 11.44
CA GLU A 206 -28.34 2.19 11.04
C GLU A 206 -29.00 2.16 9.65
N THR A 207 -29.60 3.27 9.18
CA THR A 207 -30.27 3.29 7.87
C THR A 207 -29.31 3.03 6.71
N CYS A 208 -28.12 3.63 6.76
CA CYS A 208 -27.07 3.47 5.76
C CYS A 208 -26.00 2.45 6.17
N HIS A 209 -25.85 2.21 7.48
CA HIS A 209 -24.80 1.36 8.05
C HIS A 209 -25.39 0.19 8.85
N LYS A 210 -26.17 -0.66 8.19
CA LYS A 210 -26.95 -1.70 8.86
C LYS A 210 -26.07 -2.75 9.53
N LEU A 211 -26.19 -2.93 10.84
CA LEU A 211 -25.38 -3.89 11.59
C LEU A 211 -25.71 -5.34 11.23
N ASP A 212 -26.93 -5.61 10.76
CA ASP A 212 -27.36 -6.94 10.28
C ASP A 212 -26.96 -7.23 8.83
N ALA A 213 -26.39 -6.25 8.12
CA ALA A 213 -26.01 -6.35 6.70
C ALA A 213 -24.54 -5.96 6.46
N GLY A 214 -23.66 -6.25 7.42
CA GLY A 214 -22.22 -6.03 7.30
C GLY A 214 -21.78 -4.59 7.58
N GLY A 215 -22.61 -3.79 8.24
CA GLY A 215 -22.36 -2.38 8.54
C GLY A 215 -22.56 -1.45 7.34
N VAL A 216 -23.28 -1.90 6.31
CA VAL A 216 -23.52 -1.19 5.04
C VAL A 216 -24.97 -1.34 4.58
N ASP A 217 -25.38 -0.56 3.57
CA ASP A 217 -26.72 -0.60 2.99
C ASP A 217 -26.87 -1.52 1.77
N ASN A 218 -25.76 -2.04 1.23
CA ASN A 218 -25.67 -2.83 -0.01
C ASN A 218 -26.18 -2.09 -1.27
N LEU A 219 -26.04 -0.76 -1.31
CA LEU A 219 -26.37 0.07 -2.46
C LEU A 219 -25.13 0.57 -3.19
N VAL A 220 -25.28 0.96 -4.46
CA VAL A 220 -24.20 1.64 -5.21
C VAL A 220 -23.83 2.95 -4.53
N THR A 221 -24.83 3.73 -4.15
CA THR A 221 -24.71 4.90 -3.26
C THR A 221 -25.91 4.97 -2.33
N SER A 222 -25.74 5.63 -1.19
CA SER A 222 -26.76 5.64 -0.15
C SER A 222 -27.91 6.59 -0.45
N LYS A 223 -29.10 6.23 0.02
CA LYS A 223 -30.32 7.04 -0.05
C LYS A 223 -30.50 7.80 1.26
N GLY A 224 -30.38 9.12 1.22
CA GLY A 224 -30.59 10.01 2.37
C GLY A 224 -31.98 10.64 2.40
N ILE A 225 -32.07 11.78 3.10
CA ILE A 225 -33.33 12.46 3.44
C ILE A 225 -34.11 12.83 2.19
N ASN A 226 -35.44 12.74 2.25
CA ASN A 226 -36.33 12.90 1.09
C ASN A 226 -36.04 11.93 -0.08
N GLY A 227 -35.30 10.86 0.17
CA GLY A 227 -34.91 9.89 -0.84
C GLY A 227 -33.85 10.35 -1.82
N GLN A 228 -33.10 11.39 -1.48
CA GLN A 228 -31.98 11.88 -2.27
C GLN A 228 -30.85 10.83 -2.32
N MET A 229 -30.18 10.70 -3.48
CA MET A 229 -29.06 9.77 -3.64
C MET A 229 -27.74 10.51 -3.41
N GLY A 230 -26.91 9.98 -2.52
CA GLY A 230 -25.55 10.47 -2.31
C GLY A 230 -24.59 10.11 -3.47
N PRO A 231 -23.41 10.74 -3.53
CA PRO A 231 -22.44 10.51 -4.61
C PRO A 231 -21.50 9.32 -4.35
N ILE A 232 -21.50 8.75 -3.14
CA ILE A 232 -20.54 7.73 -2.70
C ILE A 232 -21.26 6.55 -2.04
N ASN A 233 -20.61 5.38 -2.07
CA ASN A 233 -21.01 4.20 -1.32
C ASN A 233 -20.74 4.38 0.18
N ALA A 234 -21.65 3.92 1.04
CA ALA A 234 -21.44 3.87 2.48
C ALA A 234 -20.44 2.78 2.85
N PRO A 235 -19.26 3.12 3.42
CA PRO A 235 -18.31 2.12 3.90
C PRO A 235 -18.85 1.41 5.15
N THR A 236 -18.32 0.22 5.46
CA THR A 236 -18.73 -0.49 6.68
C THR A 236 -18.33 0.26 7.95
N VAL A 237 -19.20 0.23 8.97
CA VAL A 237 -18.84 0.69 10.32
C VAL A 237 -17.98 -0.32 11.08
N PHE A 238 -17.97 -1.59 10.68
CA PHE A 238 -17.17 -2.60 11.36
C PHE A 238 -15.68 -2.33 11.18
N ASN A 239 -14.93 -2.38 12.29
CA ASN A 239 -13.49 -2.15 12.34
C ASN A 239 -13.04 -0.75 11.89
N SER A 240 -13.97 0.16 11.56
CA SER A 240 -13.69 1.53 11.10
C SER A 240 -12.85 2.34 12.10
N VAL A 241 -12.91 1.96 13.38
CA VAL A 241 -12.08 2.54 14.45
C VAL A 241 -10.57 2.33 14.25
N TYR A 242 -10.18 1.32 13.47
CA TYR A 242 -8.78 1.01 13.16
C TYR A 242 -8.30 1.66 11.86
N ASN A 243 -9.17 2.36 11.12
CA ASN A 243 -8.74 3.14 9.97
C ASN A 243 -7.83 4.29 10.40
N VAL A 244 -6.87 4.65 9.55
CA VAL A 244 -5.97 5.80 9.77
C VAL A 244 -6.77 7.11 9.83
N GLU A 245 -7.72 7.26 8.92
CA GLU A 245 -8.66 8.39 8.80
C GLU A 245 -10.04 7.86 8.37
N GLN A 246 -11.05 8.71 8.44
CA GLN A 246 -12.44 8.37 8.12
C GLN A 246 -12.90 9.05 6.83
N PHE A 247 -13.97 8.50 6.25
CA PHE A 247 -14.44 8.76 4.88
C PHE A 247 -13.46 8.28 3.79
N TRP A 248 -13.96 8.16 2.56
CA TRP A 248 -13.18 7.73 1.39
C TRP A 248 -12.02 8.67 1.04
N ASP A 249 -12.13 9.95 1.40
CA ASP A 249 -11.13 10.99 1.14
C ASP A 249 -10.29 11.34 2.38
N GLY A 250 -10.45 10.61 3.49
CA GLY A 250 -9.68 10.82 4.72
C GLY A 250 -9.98 12.14 5.47
N ARG A 251 -11.01 12.89 5.08
CA ARG A 251 -11.23 14.26 5.58
C ARG A 251 -11.53 14.39 7.07
N ALA A 252 -11.82 13.29 7.78
CA ALA A 252 -12.06 13.29 9.21
C ALA A 252 -11.05 12.39 9.93
N LYS A 253 -10.34 12.95 10.92
CA LYS A 253 -9.23 12.26 11.59
C LYS A 253 -9.63 11.05 12.44
N ASN A 254 -10.90 10.96 12.87
CA ASN A 254 -11.40 9.90 13.74
C ASN A 254 -12.93 9.78 13.68
N LEU A 255 -13.49 8.75 14.31
CA LEU A 255 -14.94 8.47 14.32
C LEU A 255 -15.78 9.57 14.97
N GLN A 256 -15.26 10.25 16.00
CA GLN A 256 -15.99 11.32 16.67
C GLN A 256 -16.18 12.53 15.74
N GLU A 257 -15.16 12.86 14.96
CA GLU A 257 -15.23 13.92 13.94
C GLU A 257 -16.12 13.49 12.77
N GLN A 258 -16.00 12.24 12.32
CA GLN A 258 -16.85 11.66 11.26
C GLN A 258 -18.33 11.73 11.61
N ALA A 259 -18.71 11.34 12.85
CA ALA A 259 -20.09 11.35 13.32
C ALA A 259 -20.71 12.76 13.36
N GLY A 260 -19.89 13.81 13.31
CA GLY A 260 -20.36 15.19 13.23
C GLY A 260 -20.91 15.60 11.86
N GLY A 261 -20.57 14.86 10.79
CA GLY A 261 -20.90 15.19 9.41
C GLY A 261 -22.32 14.79 8.98
N PRO A 262 -22.67 13.49 9.00
CA PRO A 262 -23.94 12.98 8.47
C PRO A 262 -25.20 13.67 8.99
N PRO A 263 -25.32 13.99 10.30
CA PRO A 263 -26.50 14.67 10.84
C PRO A 263 -26.83 15.99 10.15
N LEU A 264 -25.80 16.77 9.81
CA LEU A 264 -25.94 18.11 9.23
C LEU A 264 -25.83 18.12 7.69
N ASN A 265 -25.53 16.97 7.07
CA ASN A 265 -25.40 16.92 5.62
C ASN A 265 -26.81 16.92 4.96
N PRO A 266 -27.14 17.90 4.10
CA PRO A 266 -28.48 18.07 3.51
C PRO A 266 -28.93 16.93 2.58
N ILE A 267 -28.00 16.10 2.11
CA ILE A 267 -28.30 14.91 1.29
C ILE A 267 -28.22 13.60 2.07
N GLU A 268 -27.80 13.64 3.34
CA GLU A 268 -27.79 12.48 4.23
C GLU A 268 -28.92 12.61 5.26
N MET A 269 -28.69 13.18 6.45
CA MET A 269 -29.72 13.27 7.50
C MET A 269 -30.40 14.65 7.58
N GLY A 270 -29.81 15.69 7.00
CA GLY A 270 -30.48 16.97 6.75
C GLY A 270 -30.99 17.77 7.96
N SER A 271 -30.45 17.58 9.16
CA SER A 271 -30.72 18.48 10.29
C SER A 271 -30.08 19.86 10.05
N GLU A 272 -30.80 20.93 10.38
CA GLU A 272 -30.34 22.31 10.20
C GLU A 272 -29.25 22.69 11.20
N SER A 273 -29.27 22.11 12.41
CA SER A 273 -28.32 22.40 13.48
C SER A 273 -28.33 21.34 14.58
N TRP A 274 -27.29 21.33 15.41
CA TRP A 274 -27.28 20.54 16.65
C TRP A 274 -28.34 21.00 17.66
N ASP A 275 -28.72 22.29 17.65
CA ASP A 275 -29.77 22.81 18.52
C ASP A 275 -31.15 22.21 18.17
N GLN A 276 -31.43 21.98 16.89
CA GLN A 276 -32.62 21.25 16.45
C GLN A 276 -32.63 19.83 17.04
N ILE A 277 -31.54 19.10 16.85
CA ILE A 277 -31.38 17.71 17.32
C ILE A 277 -31.57 17.64 18.84
N ILE A 278 -30.84 18.47 19.60
CA ILE A 278 -30.91 18.50 21.08
C ILE A 278 -32.32 18.93 21.54
N GLY A 279 -32.95 19.86 20.83
CA GLY A 279 -34.31 20.30 21.09
C GLY A 279 -35.34 19.17 20.96
N SER A 280 -35.15 18.25 20.01
CA SER A 280 -36.02 17.08 19.83
C SER A 280 -35.97 16.14 21.04
N TRP A 281 -34.78 15.91 21.61
CA TRP A 281 -34.57 15.00 22.73
C TRP A 281 -35.14 15.54 24.04
N ARG A 282 -35.01 16.85 24.27
CA ARG A 282 -35.52 17.50 25.50
C ARG A 282 -37.04 17.41 25.64
N LYS A 283 -37.78 17.32 24.54
CA LYS A 283 -39.25 17.23 24.55
C LYS A 283 -39.79 15.92 25.11
N ILE A 284 -38.95 14.88 25.27
CA ILE A 284 -39.35 13.56 25.77
C ILE A 284 -39.00 13.36 27.26
N LEU A 285 -38.20 14.24 27.84
CA LEU A 285 -37.75 14.15 29.25
C LEU A 285 -38.63 14.96 30.24
N ILE A 286 -39.85 15.32 29.83
CA ILE A 286 -40.88 15.98 30.66
C ILE A 286 -42.10 15.08 30.68
#